data_AF-A0A0K9YPZ1-F1
#
_entry.id   AF-A0A0K9YPZ1-F1
#
_cell.length_a   1.000
_cell.length_b   1.000
_cell.length_c   1.000
_cell.angle_alpha   90.00
_cell.angle_beta   90.00
_cell.angle_gamma   90.00
#
_symmetry.space_group_name_H-M   'P 1'
#
loop_
_entity.id
_entity.type
_entity.pdbx_description
1 polymer ?
#
loop_
_entity_poly.entity_id
_entity_poly.type
_entity_poly.pdbx_seq_one_letter_code
_entity_poly.pdbx_strand_id
1 'polypeptide(L)'
;MKKSITSICAILLLFGTSACSSVTNQEAETPTTQTQVVQHPTEQQNDSESTGKQNQSESQKKISNYLETECQKAFSPYYQLLEYQMTDYQETTVNGSVEATFAYKLIYKNYEKDPDTVDYIKEAKANGDPRYQQLYKEYGQPKEMNFELKAVLDPASSISLYSNTSPKGAPKWESVVMTDYILSK
;
A
#
# COMPACT_ATOMS: atom_id res chain seq x y z
N MET A 1 12.28 34.18 41.35
CA MET A 1 10.97 34.26 42.03
C MET A 1 10.07 33.17 41.45
N LYS A 2 9.64 32.24 42.30
CA LYS A 2 8.67 31.19 41.98
C LYS A 2 7.26 31.80 41.96
N LYS A 3 6.38 31.31 41.09
CA LYS A 3 4.94 31.10 41.34
C LYS A 3 4.36 30.24 40.22
N SER A 4 4.07 28.99 40.56
CA SER A 4 3.13 28.10 39.89
C SER A 4 1.72 28.32 40.47
N ILE A 5 0.68 27.77 39.81
CA ILE A 5 -0.62 27.22 40.29
C ILE A 5 -1.74 27.59 39.27
N THR A 6 -2.19 26.67 38.41
CA THR A 6 -3.32 25.70 38.54
C THR A 6 -4.72 26.35 38.53
N SER A 7 -5.61 25.99 37.58
CA SER A 7 -7.03 25.67 37.87
C SER A 7 -7.91 25.26 36.65
N ILE A 8 -8.41 24.01 36.73
CA ILE A 8 -9.80 23.53 36.54
C ILE A 8 -10.46 23.36 35.14
N CYS A 9 -10.98 22.14 34.98
CA CYS A 9 -11.84 21.52 33.95
C CYS A 9 -13.24 22.13 33.78
N ALA A 10 -13.86 21.88 32.61
CA ALA A 10 -15.26 21.47 32.55
C ALA A 10 -15.54 20.66 31.26
N ILE A 11 -15.98 19.42 31.45
CA ILE A 11 -16.54 18.50 30.45
C ILE A 11 -18.05 18.78 30.37
N LEU A 12 -18.61 18.86 29.17
CA LEU A 12 -20.06 18.72 28.96
C LEU A 12 -20.31 17.69 27.85
N LEU A 13 -20.88 16.56 28.27
CA LEU A 13 -21.50 15.53 27.45
C LEU A 13 -22.89 15.99 27.03
N LEU A 14 -23.27 15.77 25.76
CA LEU A 14 -24.66 15.73 25.34
C LEU A 14 -24.93 14.42 24.60
N PHE A 15 -25.91 13.70 25.15
CA PHE A 15 -26.50 12.45 24.67
C PHE A 15 -27.48 12.73 23.53
N GLY A 16 -27.68 11.74 22.66
CA GLY A 16 -28.78 11.70 21.71
C GLY A 16 -28.91 10.32 21.07
N THR A 17 -29.67 9.44 21.73
CA THR A 17 -30.08 8.10 21.27
C THR A 17 -31.36 8.17 20.43
N SER A 18 -31.46 7.41 19.35
CA SER A 18 -32.66 6.74 18.79
C SER A 18 -32.41 6.44 17.31
N ALA A 19 -32.89 5.37 16.68
CA ALA A 19 -33.56 4.15 17.11
C ALA A 19 -33.48 3.18 15.91
N CYS A 20 -33.46 1.87 16.18
CA CYS A 20 -33.62 0.84 15.17
C CYS A 20 -35.00 0.94 14.51
N SER A 21 -35.08 0.62 13.22
CA SER A 21 -36.26 -0.01 12.64
C SER A 21 -35.83 -0.92 11.49
N SER A 22 -36.31 -2.15 11.59
CA SER A 22 -36.05 -3.29 10.72
C SER A 22 -37.24 -3.52 9.77
N VAL A 23 -36.95 -4.15 8.63
CA VAL A 23 -37.77 -5.21 7.98
C VAL A 23 -38.98 -4.76 7.13
N THR A 24 -38.85 -4.97 5.80
CA THR A 24 -39.69 -5.86 4.95
C THR A 24 -39.91 -5.32 3.54
N ASN A 25 -39.59 -6.19 2.56
CA ASN A 25 -39.93 -6.11 1.14
C ASN A 25 -41.43 -6.24 0.89
N GLN A 26 -41.96 -5.57 -0.15
CA GLN A 26 -42.97 -6.15 -1.06
C GLN A 26 -43.13 -5.30 -2.34
N GLU A 27 -42.53 -5.81 -3.41
CA GLU A 27 -43.11 -6.20 -4.71
C GLU A 27 -44.27 -5.41 -5.37
N ALA A 28 -44.02 -5.17 -6.67
CA ALA A 28 -44.91 -5.07 -7.85
C ALA A 28 -45.93 -3.93 -7.97
N GLU A 29 -45.83 -3.17 -9.07
CA GLU A 29 -46.70 -3.33 -10.25
C GLU A 29 -46.33 -2.31 -11.36
N THR A 30 -46.01 -2.80 -12.56
CA THR A 30 -46.17 -2.11 -13.86
C THR A 30 -47.66 -2.07 -14.24
N PRO A 31 -48.21 -1.12 -15.05
CA PRO A 31 -47.74 -0.88 -16.42
C PRO A 31 -47.97 0.53 -17.03
N THR A 32 -47.39 0.71 -18.23
CA THR A 32 -47.99 1.34 -19.44
C THR A 32 -47.19 2.51 -20.04
N THR A 33 -46.51 2.15 -21.14
CA THR A 33 -46.13 2.90 -22.34
C THR A 33 -46.69 4.32 -22.52
N GLN A 34 -45.79 5.31 -22.65
CA GLN A 34 -45.88 6.36 -23.69
C GLN A 34 -44.48 6.77 -24.17
N THR A 35 -44.21 6.54 -25.46
CA THR A 35 -43.07 7.07 -26.20
C THR A 35 -43.35 8.51 -26.59
N GLN A 36 -42.57 9.48 -26.10
CA GLN A 36 -42.34 10.74 -26.82
C GLN A 36 -40.89 11.24 -26.64
N VAL A 37 -40.20 11.18 -27.78
CA VAL A 37 -39.04 11.94 -28.25
C VAL A 37 -38.71 13.21 -27.45
N VAL A 38 -37.56 13.22 -26.77
CA VAL A 38 -36.85 14.46 -26.44
C VAL A 38 -35.36 14.25 -26.67
N GLN A 39 -34.78 15.28 -27.26
CA GLN A 39 -33.42 15.42 -27.75
C GLN A 39 -32.37 15.17 -26.67
N HIS A 40 -31.24 14.63 -27.14
CA HIS A 40 -29.95 14.53 -26.47
C HIS A 40 -29.47 15.90 -25.96
N PRO A 41 -29.09 15.98 -24.68
CA PRO A 41 -27.83 16.61 -24.31
C PRO A 41 -26.92 15.57 -23.65
N THR A 42 -25.66 15.60 -24.05
CA THR A 42 -24.56 14.81 -23.52
C THR A 42 -24.40 15.05 -22.02
N GLU A 43 -24.82 14.09 -21.19
CA GLU A 43 -24.41 14.03 -19.79
C GLU A 43 -23.02 13.39 -19.74
N GLN A 44 -22.02 14.20 -19.41
CA GLN A 44 -20.73 13.73 -18.94
C GLN A 44 -20.95 12.97 -17.63
N GLN A 45 -20.95 11.66 -17.71
CA GLN A 45 -20.95 10.78 -16.55
C GLN A 45 -19.55 10.84 -15.91
N ASN A 46 -19.44 11.73 -14.92
CA ASN A 46 -18.37 11.73 -13.94
C ASN A 46 -18.51 10.50 -13.05
N ASP A 47 -18.02 9.36 -13.52
CA ASP A 47 -17.65 8.25 -12.65
C ASP A 47 -16.17 8.41 -12.29
N SER A 48 -15.89 9.47 -11.52
CA SER A 48 -14.62 9.57 -10.82
C SER A 48 -14.80 8.85 -9.49
N GLU A 49 -14.54 7.54 -9.51
CA GLU A 49 -14.43 6.75 -8.30
C GLU A 49 -13.30 7.32 -7.43
N SER A 50 -13.73 7.96 -6.36
CA SER A 50 -12.92 8.63 -5.35
C SER A 50 -12.15 7.60 -4.53
N THR A 51 -10.90 7.36 -4.90
CA THR A 51 -9.84 7.05 -3.92
C THR A 51 -9.06 8.34 -3.69
N GLY A 52 -9.02 8.81 -2.45
CA GLY A 52 -8.52 10.14 -2.09
C GLY A 52 -7.07 10.38 -2.56
N LYS A 53 -6.92 11.06 -3.70
CA LYS A 53 -5.68 11.72 -4.08
C LYS A 53 -5.44 12.86 -3.09
N GLN A 54 -4.78 12.56 -1.97
CA GLN A 54 -3.98 13.59 -1.33
C GLN A 54 -3.01 14.14 -2.39
N ASN A 55 -2.84 15.46 -2.44
CA ASN A 55 -1.88 16.10 -3.32
C ASN A 55 -0.47 15.61 -2.95
N GLN A 56 0.00 14.55 -3.61
CA GLN A 56 1.37 14.06 -3.47
C GLN A 56 2.34 15.17 -3.90
N SER A 57 3.41 15.39 -3.14
CA SER A 57 4.47 16.32 -3.53
C SER A 57 5.16 15.84 -4.80
N GLU A 58 5.78 16.75 -5.55
CA GLU A 58 6.58 16.36 -6.73
C GLU A 58 7.75 15.44 -6.34
N SER A 59 8.33 15.63 -5.16
CA SER A 59 9.36 14.75 -4.59
C SER A 59 8.82 13.36 -4.34
N GLN A 60 7.63 13.23 -3.74
CA GLN A 60 6.99 11.95 -3.48
C GLN A 60 6.73 11.18 -4.78
N LYS A 61 6.24 11.85 -5.83
CA LYS A 61 6.03 11.23 -7.15
C LYS A 61 7.34 10.73 -7.76
N LYS A 62 8.41 11.53 -7.72
CA LYS A 62 9.74 11.14 -8.22
C LYS A 62 10.28 9.92 -7.48
N ILE A 63 10.20 9.92 -6.15
CA ILE A 63 10.66 8.82 -5.32
C ILE A 63 9.83 7.55 -5.58
N SER A 64 8.51 7.68 -5.70
CA SER A 64 7.63 6.54 -6.00
C SER A 64 7.95 5.91 -7.36
N ASN A 65 8.12 6.73 -8.41
CA ASN A 65 8.48 6.23 -9.74
C ASN A 65 9.86 5.55 -9.75
N TYR A 66 10.81 6.13 -9.03
CA TYR A 66 12.14 5.56 -8.87
C TYR A 66 12.07 4.18 -8.19
N LEU A 67 11.35 4.07 -7.08
CA LEU A 67 11.19 2.79 -6.36
C LEU A 67 10.50 1.74 -7.19
N GLU A 68 9.42 2.09 -7.90
CA GLU A 68 8.75 1.15 -8.80
C GLU A 68 9.72 0.62 -9.86
N THR A 69 10.52 1.50 -10.47
CA THR A 69 11.54 1.13 -11.46
C THR A 69 12.60 0.20 -10.87
N GLU A 70 13.15 0.52 -9.70
CA GLU A 70 14.18 -0.30 -9.06
C GLU A 70 13.63 -1.65 -8.56
N CYS A 71 12.40 -1.69 -8.06
CA CYS A 71 11.72 -2.93 -7.70
C CYS A 71 11.45 -3.81 -8.93
N GLN A 72 11.01 -3.23 -10.05
CA GLN A 72 10.84 -3.95 -11.31
C GLN A 72 12.15 -4.59 -11.76
N LYS A 73 13.26 -3.84 -11.76
CA LYS A 73 14.58 -4.36 -12.13
C LYS A 73 15.04 -5.50 -11.21
N ALA A 74 14.87 -5.33 -9.90
CA ALA A 74 15.35 -6.29 -8.92
C ALA A 74 14.49 -7.57 -8.85
N PHE A 75 13.16 -7.42 -8.79
CA PHE A 75 12.27 -8.51 -8.38
C PHE A 75 11.48 -9.16 -9.53
N SER A 76 11.30 -8.48 -10.67
CA SER A 76 10.58 -9.07 -11.80
C SER A 76 11.22 -10.36 -12.38
N PRO A 77 12.55 -10.62 -12.27
CA PRO A 77 13.08 -11.92 -12.70
C PRO A 77 12.54 -13.11 -11.88
N TYR A 78 11.99 -12.86 -10.70
CA TYR A 78 11.57 -13.90 -9.74
C TYR A 78 10.06 -13.94 -9.52
N TYR A 79 9.40 -12.79 -9.58
CA TYR A 79 8.01 -12.63 -9.17
C TYR A 79 7.21 -11.78 -10.17
N GLN A 80 5.90 -12.05 -10.23
CA GLN A 80 4.95 -11.10 -10.80
C GLN A 80 4.66 -10.02 -9.75
N LEU A 81 5.01 -8.78 -10.07
CA LEU A 81 4.75 -7.62 -9.22
C LEU A 81 3.34 -7.08 -9.50
N LEU A 82 2.55 -6.90 -8.44
CA LEU A 82 1.11 -6.60 -8.54
C LEU A 82 0.80 -5.16 -8.14
N GLU A 83 1.39 -4.67 -7.05
CA GLU A 83 1.08 -3.35 -6.51
C GLU A 83 2.25 -2.77 -5.73
N TYR A 84 2.35 -1.44 -5.76
CA TYR A 84 3.34 -0.65 -5.02
C TYR A 84 2.60 0.36 -4.15
N GLN A 85 2.86 0.36 -2.85
CA GLN A 85 2.22 1.26 -1.90
C GLN A 85 3.29 2.00 -1.09
N MET A 86 3.15 3.33 -1.01
CA MET A 86 3.97 4.19 -0.16
C MET A 86 3.08 4.87 0.87
N THR A 87 3.34 4.61 2.15
CA THR A 87 2.58 5.17 3.27
C THR A 87 3.50 5.90 4.24
N ASP A 88 2.90 6.68 5.14
CA ASP A 88 3.63 7.38 6.22
C ASP A 88 4.75 8.31 5.73
N TYR A 89 4.57 8.87 4.53
CA TYR A 89 5.55 9.73 3.87
C TYR A 89 5.73 11.05 4.64
N GLN A 90 6.96 11.29 5.06
CA GLN A 90 7.38 12.53 5.72
C GLN A 90 8.64 13.02 5.04
N GLU A 91 8.66 14.29 4.62
CA GLU A 91 9.83 14.90 3.98
C GLU A 91 10.28 16.17 4.68
N THR A 92 11.59 16.43 4.61
CA THR A 92 12.20 17.68 5.04
C THR A 92 13.22 18.13 3.99
N THR A 93 13.48 19.43 3.92
CA THR A 93 14.54 19.97 3.07
C THR A 93 15.78 20.28 3.90
N VAL A 94 16.92 19.69 3.54
CA VAL A 94 18.20 19.88 4.21
C VAL A 94 19.24 20.25 3.16
N ASN A 95 19.82 21.44 3.26
CA ASN A 95 20.84 21.94 2.33
C ASN A 95 20.43 21.86 0.84
N GLY A 96 19.13 22.06 0.55
CA GLY A 96 18.58 22.01 -0.82
C GLY A 96 18.21 20.61 -1.32
N SER A 97 18.55 19.55 -0.59
CA SER A 97 18.09 18.19 -0.86
C SER A 97 16.78 17.91 -0.12
N VAL A 98 15.95 17.03 -0.68
CA VAL A 98 14.78 16.49 0.01
C VAL A 98 15.16 15.16 0.65
N GLU A 99 15.02 15.07 1.97
CA GLU A 99 15.12 13.80 2.70
C GLU A 99 13.71 13.35 3.10
N ALA A 100 13.31 12.17 2.65
CA ALA A 100 12.00 11.60 2.91
C ALA A 100 12.10 10.23 3.57
N THR A 101 11.31 10.00 4.62
CA THR A 101 11.13 8.68 5.26
C THR A 101 9.71 8.19 5.02
N PHE A 102 9.56 6.90 4.74
CA PHE A 102 8.26 6.30 4.44
C PHE A 102 8.30 4.78 4.64
N ALA A 103 7.12 4.20 4.81
CA ALA A 103 6.92 2.77 4.66
C ALA A 103 6.61 2.46 3.18
N TYR A 104 7.24 1.41 2.65
CA TYR A 104 7.02 0.95 1.29
C TYR A 104 6.60 -0.51 1.29
N LYS A 105 5.51 -0.83 0.60
CA LYS A 105 5.00 -2.18 0.45
C LYS A 105 4.94 -2.57 -1.03
N LEU A 106 5.53 -3.71 -1.35
CA LEU A 106 5.44 -4.37 -2.65
C LEU A 106 4.55 -5.62 -2.52
N ILE A 107 3.45 -5.66 -3.26
CA ILE A 107 2.61 -6.85 -3.38
C ILE A 107 3.06 -7.63 -4.60
N TYR A 108 3.34 -8.92 -4.43
CA TYR A 108 3.87 -9.79 -5.48
C TYR A 108 3.30 -11.21 -5.38
N LYS A 109 3.41 -11.99 -6.45
CA LYS A 109 3.15 -13.44 -6.42
C LYS A 109 4.18 -14.19 -7.25
N ASN A 110 4.28 -15.50 -7.06
CA ASN A 110 5.05 -16.35 -7.97
C ASN A 110 4.42 -16.34 -9.37
N TYR A 111 5.26 -16.49 -10.39
CA TYR A 111 4.78 -16.76 -11.75
C TYR A 111 3.95 -18.05 -11.79
N GLU A 112 2.97 -18.09 -12.69
CA GLU A 112 2.09 -19.24 -12.85
C GLU A 112 2.90 -20.48 -13.24
N LYS A 113 2.91 -21.45 -12.33
CA LYS A 113 3.50 -22.77 -12.50
C LYS A 113 2.66 -23.77 -11.71
N ASP A 114 2.64 -25.01 -12.18
CA ASP A 114 2.11 -26.11 -11.38
C ASP A 114 2.95 -26.23 -10.09
N PRO A 115 2.36 -26.06 -8.89
CA PRO A 115 3.10 -26.14 -7.63
C PRO A 115 3.83 -27.48 -7.46
N ASP A 116 3.33 -28.58 -8.04
CA ASP A 116 4.00 -29.89 -7.97
C ASP A 116 5.31 -29.97 -8.76
N THR A 117 5.60 -28.98 -9.60
CA THR A 117 6.87 -28.86 -10.32
C THR A 117 7.94 -28.09 -9.54
N VAL A 118 7.58 -27.49 -8.41
CA VAL A 118 8.47 -26.69 -7.57
C VAL A 118 9.19 -27.61 -6.59
N ASP A 119 10.53 -27.61 -6.62
CA ASP A 119 11.36 -28.60 -5.91
C ASP A 119 10.98 -28.82 -4.45
N TYR A 120 10.80 -27.74 -3.67
CA TYR A 120 10.47 -27.86 -2.24
C TYR A 120 9.04 -28.38 -2.00
N ILE A 121 8.09 -28.11 -2.91
CA ILE A 121 6.71 -28.60 -2.82
C ILE A 121 6.67 -30.07 -3.24
N LYS A 122 7.38 -30.41 -4.31
CA LYS A 122 7.56 -31.78 -4.79
C LYS A 122 8.18 -32.68 -3.72
N GLU A 123 9.22 -32.20 -3.05
CA GLU A 123 9.87 -32.91 -1.94
C GLU A 123 8.90 -33.09 -0.76
N ALA A 124 8.18 -32.04 -0.37
CA ALA A 124 7.17 -32.12 0.69
C ALA A 124 6.10 -33.16 0.38
N LYS A 125 5.63 -33.23 -0.87
CA LYS A 125 4.68 -34.25 -1.34
C LYS A 125 5.27 -35.67 -1.22
N ALA A 126 6.49 -35.86 -1.72
CA ALA A 126 7.15 -37.17 -1.74
C ALA A 126 7.41 -37.72 -0.32
N ASN A 127 7.73 -36.83 0.62
CA ASN A 127 8.03 -37.18 2.01
C ASN A 127 6.78 -37.29 2.89
N GLY A 128 5.58 -37.04 2.35
CA GLY A 128 4.34 -37.01 3.14
C GLY A 128 4.33 -35.90 4.19
N ASP A 129 4.99 -34.77 3.91
CA ASP A 129 5.03 -33.63 4.82
C ASP A 129 3.60 -33.09 5.04
N PRO A 130 3.12 -32.98 6.30
CA PRO A 130 1.78 -32.49 6.60
C PRO A 130 1.52 -31.06 6.08
N ARG A 131 2.57 -30.29 5.78
CA ARG A 131 2.46 -28.94 5.21
C ARG A 131 2.28 -28.90 3.70
N TYR A 132 2.39 -30.02 2.99
CA TYR A 132 2.28 -30.07 1.52
C TYR A 132 1.04 -29.31 0.99
N GLN A 133 -0.12 -29.56 1.59
CA GLN A 133 -1.38 -28.92 1.17
C GLN A 133 -1.37 -27.39 1.34
N GLN A 134 -0.69 -26.90 2.37
CA GLN A 134 -0.52 -25.47 2.59
C GLN A 134 0.43 -24.88 1.55
N LEU A 135 1.61 -25.49 1.36
CA LEU A 135 2.60 -25.05 0.37
C LEU A 135 2.01 -24.99 -1.05
N TYR A 136 1.22 -26.00 -1.41
CA TYR A 136 0.52 -26.07 -2.69
C TYR A 136 -0.45 -24.89 -2.88
N LYS A 137 -1.30 -24.63 -1.88
CA LYS A 137 -2.31 -23.56 -1.94
C LYS A 137 -1.69 -22.17 -1.95
N GLU A 138 -0.64 -21.96 -1.16
CA GLU A 138 -0.01 -20.65 -0.97
C GLU A 138 0.96 -20.28 -2.10
N TYR A 139 1.36 -21.22 -2.95
CA TYR A 139 2.36 -20.98 -4.00
C TYR A 139 2.00 -19.78 -4.89
N GLY A 140 0.78 -19.72 -5.39
CA GLY A 140 0.33 -18.66 -6.30
C GLY A 140 -0.33 -17.45 -5.63
N GLN A 141 -0.45 -17.45 -4.29
CA GLN A 141 -1.15 -16.37 -3.59
C GLN A 141 -0.30 -15.10 -3.54
N PRO A 142 -0.92 -13.90 -3.60
CA PRO A 142 -0.23 -12.64 -3.32
C PRO A 142 0.44 -12.63 -1.95
N LYS A 143 1.62 -12.02 -1.89
CA LYS A 143 2.46 -11.83 -0.71
C LYS A 143 2.95 -10.40 -0.65
N GLU A 144 3.40 -9.98 0.53
CA GLU A 144 3.90 -8.62 0.76
C GLU A 144 5.40 -8.63 1.06
N MET A 145 6.14 -7.68 0.51
CA MET A 145 7.45 -7.26 1.02
C MET A 145 7.31 -5.85 1.58
N ASN A 146 7.68 -5.66 2.83
CA ASN A 146 7.54 -4.40 3.55
C ASN A 146 8.92 -3.83 3.87
N PHE A 147 9.11 -2.54 3.63
CA PHE A 147 10.37 -1.83 3.82
C PHE A 147 10.14 -0.54 4.61
N GLU A 148 11.06 -0.21 5.51
CA GLU A 148 11.19 1.13 6.09
C GLU A 148 12.38 1.81 5.43
N LEU A 149 12.11 2.83 4.62
CA LEU A 149 13.10 3.45 3.75
C LEU A 149 13.23 4.95 4.00
N LYS A 150 14.45 5.43 3.77
CA LYS A 150 14.73 6.84 3.57
C LYS A 150 15.24 7.07 2.15
N ALA A 151 14.67 8.05 1.45
CA ALA A 151 15.17 8.53 0.17
C ALA A 151 15.77 9.93 0.33
N VAL A 152 16.90 10.16 -0.33
CA VAL A 152 17.51 11.49 -0.46
C VAL A 152 17.49 11.86 -1.93
N LEU A 153 16.67 12.86 -2.28
CA LEU A 153 16.61 13.46 -3.61
C LEU A 153 17.48 14.72 -3.61
N ASP A 154 18.59 14.66 -4.33
CA ASP A 154 19.53 15.78 -4.42
C ASP A 154 19.03 16.87 -5.42
N PRO A 155 19.66 18.06 -5.42
CA PRO A 155 19.30 19.13 -6.38
C PRO A 155 19.51 18.75 -7.86
N ALA A 156 20.37 17.76 -8.15
CA ALA A 156 20.59 17.22 -9.49
C ALA A 156 19.53 16.18 -9.88
N SER A 157 18.52 15.94 -9.03
CA SER A 157 17.47 14.93 -9.18
C SER A 157 17.95 13.48 -9.12
N SER A 158 19.11 13.20 -8.53
CA SER A 158 19.53 11.83 -8.20
C SER A 158 18.87 11.39 -6.90
N ILE A 159 18.52 10.11 -6.80
CA ILE A 159 17.91 9.52 -5.60
C ILE A 159 18.87 8.49 -5.01
N SER A 160 19.16 8.62 -3.72
CA SER A 160 19.86 7.61 -2.92
C SER A 160 18.89 7.00 -1.91
N LEU A 161 18.94 5.68 -1.72
CA LEU A 161 18.10 4.96 -0.77
C LEU A 161 18.89 4.46 0.43
N TYR A 162 18.21 4.46 1.57
CA TYR A 162 18.73 3.96 2.83
C TYR A 162 17.66 3.13 3.54
N SER A 163 18.11 2.14 4.31
CA SER A 163 17.25 1.36 5.21
C SER A 163 17.66 1.56 6.66
N ASN A 164 16.71 1.42 7.58
CA ASN A 164 16.98 1.50 9.00
C ASN A 164 17.51 0.15 9.51
N THR A 165 18.77 0.13 9.96
CA THR A 165 19.41 -1.06 10.54
C THR A 165 19.35 -1.11 12.06
N SER A 166 18.72 -0.11 12.70
CA SER A 166 18.52 -0.04 14.16
C SER A 166 17.03 -0.10 14.50
N PRO A 167 16.46 -1.29 14.78
CA PRO A 167 15.03 -1.44 15.10
C PRO A 167 14.65 -0.88 16.48
N LYS A 168 15.63 -0.52 17.31
CA LYS A 168 15.42 0.05 18.63
C LYS A 168 16.30 1.29 18.80
N GLY A 169 15.74 2.35 19.39
CA GLY A 169 16.45 3.60 19.61
C GLY A 169 16.48 4.50 18.37
N ALA A 170 17.48 5.37 18.28
CA ALA A 170 17.61 6.28 17.15
C ALA A 170 17.88 5.51 15.85
N PRO A 171 17.28 5.91 14.71
CA PRO A 171 17.42 5.19 13.46
C PRO A 171 18.86 5.27 12.95
N LYS A 172 19.38 4.15 12.45
CA LYS A 172 20.68 4.07 11.79
C LYS A 172 20.44 3.78 10.32
N TRP A 173 20.69 4.78 9.48
CA TRP A 173 20.44 4.70 8.05
C TRP A 173 21.68 4.18 7.32
N GLU A 174 21.53 3.07 6.60
CA GLU A 174 22.58 2.50 5.76
C GLU A 174 22.12 2.46 4.30
N SER A 175 23.04 2.79 3.39
CA SER A 175 22.74 2.85 1.96
C SER A 175 22.35 1.47 1.44
N VAL A 176 21.31 1.40 0.61
CA VAL A 176 20.82 0.15 0.01
C VAL A 176 20.41 0.34 -1.43
N VAL A 177 20.40 -0.77 -2.17
CA VAL A 177 19.70 -0.93 -3.45
C VAL A 177 18.68 -2.06 -3.35
N MET A 178 17.68 -2.11 -4.24
CA MET A 178 16.62 -3.12 -4.15
C MET A 178 17.13 -4.56 -4.27
N THR A 179 18.25 -4.77 -4.95
CA THR A 179 18.89 -6.09 -5.07
C THR A 179 19.50 -6.60 -3.76
N ASP A 180 19.76 -5.74 -2.79
CA ASP A 180 20.30 -6.15 -1.48
C ASP A 180 19.29 -7.01 -0.69
N TYR A 181 18.00 -6.93 -1.05
CA TYR A 181 16.92 -7.72 -0.45
C TYR A 181 16.70 -9.07 -1.13
N ILE A 182 17.53 -9.42 -2.11
CA ILE A 182 17.49 -10.72 -2.78
C ILE A 182 18.53 -11.62 -2.10
N LEU A 183 18.07 -12.74 -1.56
CA LEU A 183 18.97 -13.77 -1.04
C LEU A 183 19.76 -14.38 -2.21
N SER A 184 21.04 -14.03 -2.32
CA SER A 184 21.97 -14.74 -3.19
C SER A 184 22.27 -16.12 -2.61
N LYS A 185 22.38 -17.13 -3.48
CA LYS A 185 22.86 -18.46 -3.10
C LYS A 185 24.36 -18.47 -2.82
#